data_AF-A0A7S1XRQ5-F1
#
_entry.id   AF-A0A7S1XRQ5-F1
#
_cell.length_a   1.000
_cell.length_b   1.000
_cell.length_c   1.000
_cell.angle_alpha   90.00
_cell.angle_beta   90.00
_cell.angle_gamma   90.00
#
_symmetry.space_group_name_H-M   'P 1'
#
loop_
_entity.id
_entity.type
_entity.pdbx_description
1 polymer ?
#
loop_
_entity_poly.entity_id
_entity_poly.type
_entity_poly.pdbx_seq_one_letter_code
_entity_poly.pdbx_strand_id
1 'polypeptide(L)'
;AAQDCYANQNNEFVFSVDFGVGNPGYYKVEGCEGTSPTLKVTRGVQYTIVQDDDSNWFHPVGLAYYPDGALGSGGYAEVPELEEPTPEDCDLTDFQCNPGTGVQQAPLYGVEGTYETIDNWNDGTTGGLDVYEPIFQRPLDQWQEQKPYGVRITIPTDSLTAEFFYFCHIHAGMSGRIEVEDPPTNANALQFDLDPSTYYVTQDTFDMQCGTFGASPYQASSDGSHALCPDMEFICDARDDLFSDCMRAIDCKMMADMRVTEPENNIALFMMQMIPHHENAINMAKILLKEGPNEEGWTTGADDSWDMPGFLYSIINKQAAQVGDMQAWLDEYGYTSSVCPWTPL
;
A
#
# COMPACT_ATOMS: atom_id res chain seq x y z
N ALA A 1 -18.45 -2.66 3.21
CA ALA A 1 -18.12 -3.41 1.99
C ALA A 1 -17.50 -2.43 1.01
N ALA A 2 -16.39 -2.80 0.38
CA ALA A 2 -15.81 -2.02 -0.70
C ALA A 2 -16.85 -1.86 -1.83
N GLN A 3 -16.86 -0.71 -2.51
CA GLN A 3 -17.82 -0.45 -3.57
C GLN A 3 -17.41 -1.20 -4.84
N ASP A 4 -18.40 -1.72 -5.57
CA ASP A 4 -18.19 -2.31 -6.88
C ASP A 4 -17.67 -1.25 -7.87
N CYS A 5 -16.63 -1.61 -8.63
CA CYS A 5 -15.95 -0.76 -9.58
C CYS A 5 -15.82 -1.49 -10.92
N TYR A 6 -16.16 -0.80 -11.99
CA TYR A 6 -16.20 -1.35 -13.33
C TYR A 6 -15.17 -0.64 -14.21
N ALA A 7 -14.59 -1.39 -15.14
CA ALA A 7 -13.62 -0.85 -16.07
C ALA A 7 -14.26 0.21 -16.98
N ASN A 8 -13.44 1.13 -17.49
CA ASN A 8 -13.87 2.11 -18.48
C ASN A 8 -14.23 1.44 -19.83
N GLN A 9 -14.62 2.24 -20.83
CA GLN A 9 -14.99 1.75 -22.16
C GLN A 9 -13.87 1.02 -22.94
N ASN A 10 -12.62 1.12 -22.49
CA ASN A 10 -11.45 0.44 -23.05
C ASN A 10 -11.06 -0.83 -22.27
N ASN A 11 -11.88 -1.25 -21.29
CA ASN A 11 -11.55 -2.30 -20.32
C ASN A 11 -10.32 -1.94 -19.44
N GLU A 12 -10.16 -0.66 -19.10
CA GLU A 12 -9.08 -0.21 -18.23
C GLU A 12 -9.59 0.15 -16.84
N PHE A 13 -8.81 -0.20 -15.83
CA PHE A 13 -8.91 0.33 -14.48
C PHE A 13 -7.70 1.25 -14.26
N VAL A 14 -7.94 2.57 -14.23
CA VAL A 14 -6.86 3.56 -14.09
C VAL A 14 -6.59 3.80 -12.61
N PHE A 15 -5.43 3.33 -12.13
CA PHE A 15 -5.08 3.37 -10.73
C PHE A 15 -4.37 4.68 -10.36
N SER A 16 -4.48 5.05 -9.09
CA SER A 16 -3.70 6.07 -8.37
C SER A 16 -3.62 5.63 -6.90
N VAL A 17 -2.90 6.36 -6.05
CA VAL A 17 -2.80 6.09 -4.60
C VAL A 17 -3.29 7.32 -3.83
N ASP A 18 -4.16 7.07 -2.86
CA ASP A 18 -4.59 8.07 -1.88
C ASP A 18 -3.66 8.02 -0.67
N PHE A 19 -2.70 8.96 -0.63
CA PHE A 19 -1.86 9.19 0.53
C PHE A 19 -2.60 9.94 1.65
N GLY A 20 -3.90 10.19 1.58
CA GLY A 20 -4.67 10.71 2.71
C GLY A 20 -5.06 9.62 3.71
N VAL A 21 -4.97 8.35 3.31
CA VAL A 21 -5.42 7.17 4.07
C VAL A 21 -4.29 6.19 4.35
N GLY A 22 -4.48 5.28 5.30
CA GLY A 22 -3.58 4.13 5.54
C GLY A 22 -2.09 4.46 5.76
N ASN A 23 -1.24 3.45 5.62
CA ASN A 23 0.21 3.60 5.55
C ASN A 23 0.76 2.58 4.53
N PRO A 24 1.36 3.03 3.40
CA PRO A 24 1.58 4.43 3.00
C PRO A 24 0.32 5.15 2.46
N GLY A 25 -0.63 4.38 1.92
CA GLY A 25 -1.78 4.87 1.16
C GLY A 25 -2.64 3.68 0.73
N TYR A 26 -3.77 3.94 0.08
CA TYR A 26 -4.58 2.89 -0.55
C TYR A 26 -4.85 3.22 -2.02
N TYR A 27 -4.98 2.18 -2.86
CA TYR A 27 -5.28 2.39 -4.28
C TYR A 27 -6.63 3.08 -4.48
N LYS A 28 -6.71 3.95 -5.48
CA LYS A 28 -7.95 4.50 -6.04
C LYS A 28 -8.05 4.12 -7.49
N VAL A 29 -9.28 4.01 -7.97
CA VAL A 29 -9.56 3.72 -9.38
C VAL A 29 -10.43 4.84 -9.94
N GLU A 30 -10.02 5.39 -11.08
CA GLU A 30 -10.75 6.45 -11.77
C GLU A 30 -12.22 6.02 -12.01
N GLY A 31 -13.15 6.90 -11.63
CA GLY A 31 -14.59 6.65 -11.79
C GLY A 31 -15.24 5.84 -10.67
N CYS A 32 -14.49 5.42 -9.64
CA CYS A 32 -14.99 4.65 -8.50
C CYS A 32 -14.87 5.45 -7.19
N GLU A 33 -15.82 5.29 -6.27
CA GLU A 33 -15.78 6.01 -4.99
C GLU A 33 -14.91 5.27 -3.96
N GLY A 34 -14.24 6.06 -3.11
CA GLY A 34 -13.40 5.52 -2.04
C GLY A 34 -12.07 4.95 -2.52
N THR A 35 -11.48 4.11 -1.68
CA THR A 35 -10.19 3.44 -1.88
C THR A 35 -10.36 1.93 -1.83
N SER A 36 -9.44 1.22 -2.49
CA SER A 36 -9.41 -0.23 -2.66
C SER A 36 -10.77 -0.83 -3.07
N PRO A 37 -11.43 -0.34 -4.13
CA PRO A 37 -12.74 -0.83 -4.54
C PRO A 37 -12.71 -2.29 -5.02
N THR A 38 -13.86 -2.94 -5.06
CA THR A 38 -13.98 -4.29 -5.62
C THR A 38 -14.11 -4.20 -7.13
N LEU A 39 -13.09 -4.64 -7.87
CA LEU A 39 -13.13 -4.62 -9.33
C LEU A 39 -14.00 -5.76 -9.86
N LYS A 40 -14.85 -5.47 -10.83
CA LYS A 40 -15.67 -6.48 -11.51
C LYS A 40 -15.08 -6.82 -12.87
N VAL A 41 -14.85 -8.11 -13.12
CA VAL A 41 -14.31 -8.61 -14.38
C VAL A 41 -15.16 -9.75 -14.95
N THR A 42 -15.27 -9.82 -16.26
CA THR A 42 -15.96 -10.89 -16.99
C THR A 42 -14.94 -11.87 -17.58
N ARG A 43 -15.22 -13.18 -17.55
CA ARG A 43 -14.31 -14.18 -18.15
C ARG A 43 -14.20 -14.01 -19.67
N GLY A 44 -13.02 -14.29 -20.21
CA GLY A 44 -12.68 -14.15 -21.62
C GLY A 44 -12.48 -12.71 -22.10
N VAL A 45 -12.62 -11.72 -21.21
CA VAL A 45 -12.31 -10.32 -21.49
C VAL A 45 -10.94 -9.99 -20.91
N GLN A 46 -10.11 -9.31 -21.70
CA GLN A 46 -8.84 -8.76 -21.23
C GLN A 46 -9.09 -7.37 -20.63
N TYR A 47 -8.61 -7.19 -19.40
CA TYR A 47 -8.59 -5.90 -18.71
C TYR A 47 -7.15 -5.41 -18.55
N THR A 48 -6.97 -4.10 -18.44
CA THR A 48 -5.68 -3.47 -18.13
C THR A 48 -5.79 -2.65 -16.86
N ILE A 49 -4.97 -2.94 -15.86
CA ILE A 49 -4.74 -2.07 -14.70
C ILE A 49 -3.64 -1.09 -15.11
N VAL A 50 -3.97 0.20 -15.24
CA VAL A 50 -3.05 1.25 -15.68
C VAL A 50 -2.42 1.91 -14.46
N GLN A 51 -1.09 2.08 -14.44
CA GLN A 51 -0.33 2.62 -13.31
C GLN A 51 0.51 3.85 -13.67
N ASP A 52 -0.10 4.77 -14.41
CA ASP A 52 0.58 5.96 -14.96
C ASP A 52 0.49 7.20 -14.07
N ASP A 53 -0.31 7.20 -13.00
CA ASP A 53 -0.37 8.33 -12.07
C ASP A 53 0.91 8.39 -11.23
N ASP A 54 1.45 9.58 -10.97
CA ASP A 54 2.70 9.73 -10.21
C ASP A 54 2.62 9.18 -8.78
N SER A 55 1.41 9.12 -8.20
CA SER A 55 1.19 8.48 -6.91
C SER A 55 1.36 6.96 -6.95
N ASN A 56 1.35 6.32 -8.13
CA ASN A 56 1.65 4.89 -8.27
C ASN A 56 3.14 4.56 -8.17
N TRP A 57 4.04 5.56 -8.22
CA TRP A 57 5.45 5.32 -8.04
C TRP A 57 5.71 4.63 -6.69
N PHE A 58 6.55 3.58 -6.69
CA PHE A 58 6.77 2.69 -5.55
C PHE A 58 5.59 1.77 -5.16
N HIS A 59 4.54 1.69 -5.99
CA HIS A 59 3.36 0.85 -5.75
C HIS A 59 3.03 -0.11 -6.91
N PRO A 60 3.96 -0.97 -7.36
CA PRO A 60 3.69 -1.92 -8.44
C PRO A 60 2.58 -2.89 -8.03
N VAL A 61 1.54 -2.99 -8.87
CA VAL A 61 0.39 -3.87 -8.63
C VAL A 61 0.76 -5.31 -8.92
N GLY A 62 0.52 -6.17 -7.94
CA GLY A 62 0.51 -7.62 -8.08
C GLY A 62 -0.89 -8.19 -8.13
N LEU A 63 -1.01 -9.42 -8.63
CA LEU A 63 -2.26 -10.19 -8.60
C LEU A 63 -2.02 -11.50 -7.85
N ALA A 64 -2.85 -11.79 -6.86
CA ALA A 64 -2.75 -13.00 -6.06
C ALA A 64 -4.11 -13.62 -5.78
N TYR A 65 -4.13 -14.90 -5.44
CA TYR A 65 -5.37 -15.58 -5.02
C TYR A 65 -5.78 -15.16 -3.62
N TYR A 66 -4.90 -14.54 -2.85
CA TYR A 66 -5.13 -14.10 -1.48
C TYR A 66 -4.58 -12.68 -1.26
N PRO A 67 -5.07 -11.93 -0.25
CA PRO A 67 -4.56 -10.60 0.06
C PRO A 67 -3.06 -10.60 0.30
N ASP A 68 -2.40 -9.51 -0.06
CA ASP A 68 -0.97 -9.21 0.12
C ASP A 68 0.02 -10.16 -0.57
N GLY A 69 -0.42 -11.26 -1.20
CA GLY A 69 0.39 -12.07 -2.11
C GLY A 69 1.76 -12.44 -1.54
N ALA A 70 2.83 -11.99 -2.21
CA ALA A 70 4.22 -12.16 -1.80
C ALA A 70 4.55 -11.67 -0.38
N LEU A 71 3.75 -10.76 0.18
CA LEU A 71 3.95 -10.16 1.49
C LEU A 71 3.19 -10.91 2.61
N GLY A 72 2.46 -11.96 2.26
CA GLY A 72 1.86 -12.90 3.20
C GLY A 72 0.50 -12.45 3.76
N SER A 73 -0.32 -13.43 4.10
CA SER A 73 -1.62 -13.23 4.74
C SER A 73 -2.10 -14.53 5.40
N GLY A 74 -3.13 -14.46 6.25
CA GLY A 74 -3.71 -15.65 6.89
C GLY A 74 -2.75 -16.43 7.80
N GLY A 75 -1.65 -15.82 8.24
CA GLY A 75 -0.60 -16.47 9.03
C GLY A 75 0.51 -17.14 8.21
N TYR A 76 0.51 -16.95 6.89
CA TYR A 76 1.57 -17.38 5.99
C TYR A 76 2.50 -16.21 5.64
N ALA A 77 3.79 -16.49 5.45
CA ALA A 77 4.79 -15.49 5.06
C ALA A 77 4.62 -15.02 3.61
N GLU A 78 4.08 -15.89 2.76
CA GLU A 78 3.70 -15.64 1.37
C GLU A 78 2.46 -16.49 1.07
N VAL A 79 1.61 -16.04 0.14
CA VAL A 79 0.40 -16.75 -0.29
C VAL A 79 0.36 -16.83 -1.81
N PRO A 80 -0.30 -17.85 -2.40
CA PRO A 80 -0.23 -18.09 -3.84
C PRO A 80 -0.62 -16.88 -4.70
N GLU A 81 0.33 -16.45 -5.53
CA GLU A 81 0.12 -15.41 -6.52
C GLU A 81 -0.54 -15.97 -7.79
N LEU A 82 -1.08 -15.09 -8.65
CA LEU A 82 -1.48 -15.50 -9.99
C LEU A 82 -0.22 -15.64 -10.84
N GLU A 83 0.16 -16.86 -11.16
CA GLU A 83 1.36 -17.16 -11.94
C GLU A 83 1.09 -18.20 -13.03
N GLU A 84 1.97 -18.25 -14.04
CA GLU A 84 2.01 -19.31 -15.05
C GLU A 84 3.37 -20.02 -15.05
N PRO A 85 3.45 -21.33 -14.70
CA PRO A 85 2.32 -22.18 -14.30
C PRO A 85 1.75 -21.77 -12.94
N THR A 86 0.48 -22.10 -12.69
CA THR A 86 -0.15 -21.87 -11.38
C THR A 86 0.67 -22.52 -10.26
N PRO A 87 0.88 -21.84 -9.11
CA PRO A 87 1.62 -22.39 -7.99
C PRO A 87 1.05 -23.72 -7.49
N GLU A 88 1.92 -24.68 -7.16
CA GLU A 88 1.50 -26.01 -6.64
C GLU A 88 0.68 -25.90 -5.34
N ASP A 89 0.92 -24.85 -4.56
CA ASP A 89 0.21 -24.56 -3.31
C ASP A 89 -1.30 -24.37 -3.53
N CYS A 90 -1.73 -23.96 -4.73
CA CYS A 90 -3.14 -23.85 -5.07
C CYS A 90 -3.91 -25.18 -5.05
N ASP A 91 -3.21 -26.33 -5.10
CA ASP A 91 -3.81 -27.66 -4.94
C ASP A 91 -3.94 -28.09 -3.47
N LEU A 92 -3.31 -27.35 -2.54
CA LEU A 92 -3.38 -27.65 -1.11
C LEU A 92 -4.75 -27.27 -0.54
N THR A 93 -5.16 -28.02 0.48
CA THR A 93 -6.43 -27.78 1.18
C THR A 93 -6.51 -26.41 1.84
N ASP A 94 -5.35 -25.83 2.13
CA ASP A 94 -5.21 -24.54 2.81
C ASP A 94 -5.41 -23.36 1.86
N PHE A 95 -5.38 -23.59 0.54
CA PHE A 95 -5.51 -22.54 -0.48
C PHE A 95 -6.59 -22.82 -1.54
N GLN A 96 -6.74 -24.02 -2.07
CA GLN A 96 -7.83 -24.38 -3.02
C GLN A 96 -8.07 -23.35 -4.16
N CYS A 97 -6.99 -22.79 -4.71
CA CYS A 97 -7.03 -21.72 -5.71
C CYS A 97 -6.77 -22.17 -7.15
N ASN A 98 -6.60 -23.48 -7.41
CA ASN A 98 -6.21 -23.95 -8.73
C ASN A 98 -7.26 -23.60 -9.80
N PRO A 99 -6.93 -22.82 -10.85
CA PRO A 99 -7.91 -22.34 -11.82
C PRO A 99 -8.45 -23.45 -12.74
N GLY A 100 -7.87 -24.65 -12.69
CA GLY A 100 -8.27 -25.80 -13.48
C GLY A 100 -7.10 -26.40 -14.26
N THR A 101 -7.18 -27.71 -14.55
CA THR A 101 -6.10 -28.41 -15.28
C THR A 101 -5.89 -27.82 -16.67
N GLY A 102 -4.69 -27.29 -16.92
CA GLY A 102 -4.30 -26.72 -18.21
C GLY A 102 -4.85 -25.33 -18.48
N VAL A 103 -5.48 -24.70 -17.48
CA VAL A 103 -5.89 -23.29 -17.55
C VAL A 103 -4.65 -22.42 -17.35
N GLN A 104 -4.39 -21.53 -18.31
CA GLN A 104 -3.31 -20.56 -18.22
C GLN A 104 -3.89 -19.19 -17.89
N GLN A 105 -3.52 -18.65 -16.74
CA GLN A 105 -3.89 -17.30 -16.33
C GLN A 105 -2.76 -16.70 -15.49
N ALA A 106 -2.32 -15.50 -15.85
CA ALA A 106 -1.31 -14.78 -15.12
C ALA A 106 -1.41 -13.27 -15.44
N PRO A 107 -0.95 -12.38 -14.55
CA PRO A 107 -0.72 -10.99 -14.89
C PRO A 107 0.29 -10.92 -16.04
N LEU A 108 0.01 -10.07 -17.03
CA LEU A 108 0.93 -9.73 -18.09
C LEU A 108 1.40 -8.30 -17.85
N TYR A 109 2.61 -8.15 -17.31
CA TYR A 109 3.20 -6.86 -16.97
C TYR A 109 3.69 -6.13 -18.23
N GLY A 110 3.54 -4.80 -18.23
CA GLY A 110 3.96 -3.95 -19.33
C GLY A 110 4.65 -2.66 -18.90
N VAL A 111 5.69 -2.33 -19.66
CA VAL A 111 6.55 -1.14 -19.49
C VAL A 111 6.69 -0.47 -20.86
N GLU A 112 6.65 0.86 -20.92
CA GLU A 112 6.64 1.63 -22.17
C GLU A 112 5.56 1.14 -23.16
N GLY A 113 4.42 0.66 -22.63
CA GLY A 113 3.32 0.10 -23.41
C GLY A 113 3.58 -1.26 -24.08
N THR A 114 4.74 -1.88 -23.83
CA THR A 114 5.08 -3.22 -24.29
C THR A 114 4.76 -4.22 -23.17
N TYR A 115 3.92 -5.21 -23.48
CA TYR A 115 3.45 -6.21 -22.52
C TYR A 115 4.01 -7.59 -22.86
N GLU A 116 4.23 -8.40 -21.84
CA GLU A 116 4.48 -9.83 -22.02
C GLU A 116 3.24 -10.59 -22.54
N THR A 117 3.46 -11.85 -22.89
CA THR A 117 2.45 -12.81 -23.29
C THR A 117 2.62 -14.08 -22.45
N ILE A 118 1.60 -14.94 -22.43
CA ILE A 118 1.69 -16.24 -21.73
C ILE A 118 2.88 -17.09 -22.23
N ASP A 119 3.24 -17.00 -23.51
CA ASP A 119 4.35 -17.78 -24.10
C ASP A 119 5.74 -17.36 -23.58
N ASN A 120 5.87 -16.12 -23.11
CA ASN A 120 7.12 -15.54 -22.60
C ASN A 120 6.95 -14.93 -21.21
N TRP A 121 5.98 -15.48 -20.45
CA TRP A 121 5.62 -14.97 -19.13
C TRP A 121 6.82 -15.04 -18.18
N ASN A 122 7.10 -13.91 -17.54
CA ASN A 122 8.20 -13.73 -16.60
C ASN A 122 9.56 -14.24 -17.08
N ASP A 123 9.88 -14.05 -18.38
CA ASP A 123 11.16 -14.48 -18.97
C ASP A 123 12.38 -13.62 -18.56
N GLY A 124 12.14 -12.51 -17.85
CA GLY A 124 13.14 -11.57 -17.34
C GLY A 124 13.85 -10.74 -18.42
N THR A 125 13.35 -10.72 -19.66
CA THR A 125 14.00 -10.02 -20.79
C THR A 125 13.18 -8.90 -21.41
N THR A 126 11.86 -9.08 -21.55
CA THR A 126 10.99 -8.13 -22.26
C THR A 126 9.81 -7.61 -21.43
N GLY A 127 9.61 -8.19 -20.25
CA GLY A 127 8.50 -7.94 -19.33
C GLY A 127 8.61 -8.86 -18.11
N GLY A 128 7.49 -9.11 -17.45
CA GLY A 128 7.45 -9.89 -16.21
C GLY A 128 7.64 -9.04 -14.96
N LEU A 129 7.26 -9.61 -13.83
CA LEU A 129 7.35 -8.94 -12.54
C LEU A 129 8.79 -8.53 -12.21
N ASP A 130 9.77 -9.37 -12.55
CA ASP A 130 11.21 -9.14 -12.33
C ASP A 130 11.77 -7.94 -13.12
N VAL A 131 11.07 -7.49 -14.16
CA VAL A 131 11.41 -6.27 -14.90
C VAL A 131 10.55 -5.09 -14.43
N TYR A 132 9.27 -5.34 -14.18
CA TYR A 132 8.28 -4.34 -13.82
C TYR A 132 8.53 -3.74 -12.43
N GLU A 133 8.59 -4.58 -11.39
CA GLU A 133 8.69 -4.13 -10.00
C GLU A 133 9.96 -3.30 -9.72
N PRO A 134 11.18 -3.70 -10.14
CA PRO A 134 12.38 -2.94 -9.84
C PRO A 134 12.39 -1.52 -10.43
N ILE A 135 11.61 -1.27 -11.49
CA ILE A 135 11.49 0.07 -12.08
C ILE A 135 10.76 1.01 -11.12
N PHE A 136 9.77 0.53 -10.36
CA PHE A 136 9.02 1.32 -9.38
C PHE A 136 9.86 1.79 -8.20
N GLN A 137 11.03 1.19 -7.97
CA GLN A 137 11.97 1.58 -6.93
C GLN A 137 13.07 2.53 -7.42
N ARG A 138 13.12 2.83 -8.72
CA ARG A 138 14.02 3.87 -9.27
C ARG A 138 13.58 5.26 -8.78
N PRO A 139 14.47 6.27 -8.83
CA PRO A 139 14.08 7.67 -8.63
C PRO A 139 12.83 8.03 -9.45
N LEU A 140 11.93 8.85 -8.88
CA LEU A 140 10.62 9.16 -9.46
C LEU A 140 10.72 9.70 -10.90
N ASP A 141 11.68 10.58 -11.17
CA ASP A 141 11.97 11.12 -12.49
C ASP A 141 12.33 10.03 -13.50
N GLN A 142 13.18 9.08 -13.12
CA GLN A 142 13.55 7.93 -13.95
C GLN A 142 12.39 6.97 -14.16
N TRP A 143 11.51 6.80 -13.16
CA TRP A 143 10.30 6.02 -13.30
C TRP A 143 9.32 6.69 -14.27
N GLN A 144 9.18 8.01 -14.23
CA GLN A 144 8.32 8.75 -15.16
C GLN A 144 8.75 8.60 -16.63
N GLU A 145 10.05 8.42 -16.89
CA GLU A 145 10.60 8.26 -18.25
C GLU A 145 10.16 6.97 -18.96
N GLN A 146 9.72 5.93 -18.24
CA GLN A 146 9.38 4.61 -18.83
C GLN A 146 7.87 4.31 -18.86
N LYS A 147 7.04 5.33 -18.69
CA LYS A 147 5.59 5.25 -18.91
C LYS A 147 5.27 4.95 -20.39
N PRO A 148 4.14 4.29 -20.71
CA PRO A 148 3.10 3.86 -19.79
C PRO A 148 3.36 2.49 -19.14
N TYR A 149 2.86 2.33 -17.92
CA TYR A 149 2.88 1.09 -17.13
C TYR A 149 1.48 0.47 -17.05
N GLY A 150 1.44 -0.86 -17.03
CA GLY A 150 0.21 -1.55 -16.66
C GLY A 150 0.35 -3.04 -16.50
N VAL A 151 -0.72 -3.65 -15.97
CA VAL A 151 -0.86 -5.09 -15.80
C VAL A 151 -2.10 -5.54 -16.55
N ARG A 152 -1.94 -6.43 -17.52
CA ARG A 152 -3.06 -7.03 -18.24
C ARG A 152 -3.45 -8.35 -17.60
N ILE A 153 -4.74 -8.59 -17.47
CA ILE A 153 -5.26 -9.86 -16.96
C ILE A 153 -6.44 -10.31 -17.80
N THR A 154 -6.48 -11.61 -18.09
CA THR A 154 -7.63 -12.29 -18.70
C THR A 154 -7.92 -13.52 -17.87
N ILE A 155 -9.14 -13.64 -17.34
CA ILE A 155 -9.60 -14.89 -16.71
C ILE A 155 -10.20 -15.77 -17.81
N PRO A 156 -9.62 -16.94 -18.14
CA PRO A 156 -10.16 -17.81 -19.18
C PRO A 156 -11.60 -18.27 -18.90
N THR A 157 -12.36 -18.56 -19.96
CA THR A 157 -13.76 -18.98 -19.83
C THR A 157 -13.95 -20.35 -19.17
N ASP A 158 -12.90 -21.17 -19.16
CA ASP A 158 -12.81 -22.47 -18.49
C ASP A 158 -12.15 -22.40 -17.12
N SER A 159 -11.70 -21.20 -16.68
CA SER A 159 -11.16 -21.00 -15.33
C SER A 159 -12.22 -21.17 -14.25
N LEU A 160 -11.81 -21.80 -13.15
CA LEU A 160 -12.56 -21.96 -11.91
C LEU A 160 -12.41 -20.76 -10.96
N THR A 161 -11.65 -19.73 -11.33
CA THR A 161 -11.47 -18.53 -10.50
C THR A 161 -12.79 -17.77 -10.37
N ALA A 162 -13.27 -17.55 -9.15
CA ALA A 162 -14.42 -16.70 -8.84
C ALA A 162 -14.02 -15.33 -8.28
N GLU A 163 -12.92 -15.29 -7.54
CA GLU A 163 -12.37 -14.08 -6.95
C GLU A 163 -10.85 -14.23 -6.82
N PHE A 164 -10.18 -13.09 -6.77
CA PHE A 164 -8.74 -12.94 -6.53
C PHE A 164 -8.48 -11.50 -6.09
N PHE A 165 -7.23 -11.11 -5.85
CA PHE A 165 -6.88 -9.83 -5.24
C PHE A 165 -5.83 -9.10 -6.07
N TYR A 166 -5.94 -7.78 -6.11
CA TYR A 166 -4.82 -6.90 -6.45
C TYR A 166 -4.16 -6.42 -5.17
N PHE A 167 -2.85 -6.27 -5.17
CA PHE A 167 -2.08 -5.81 -4.01
C PHE A 167 -0.84 -5.02 -4.45
N CYS A 168 -0.15 -4.36 -3.53
CA CYS A 168 1.15 -3.74 -3.81
C CYS A 168 2.26 -4.75 -3.51
N HIS A 169 3.18 -4.99 -4.45
CA HIS A 169 4.32 -5.89 -4.21
C HIS A 169 5.33 -5.36 -3.19
N ILE A 170 5.29 -4.08 -2.85
CA ILE A 170 6.25 -3.44 -1.95
C ILE A 170 5.66 -3.14 -0.56
N HIS A 171 4.37 -2.84 -0.47
CA HIS A 171 3.71 -2.42 0.77
C HIS A 171 2.53 -3.34 1.12
N ALA A 172 2.66 -4.03 2.25
CA ALA A 172 1.56 -4.83 2.80
C ALA A 172 0.38 -3.94 3.22
N GLY A 173 -0.82 -4.51 3.25
CA GLY A 173 -2.03 -3.77 3.61
C GLY A 173 -2.66 -2.98 2.45
N MET A 174 -2.09 -3.03 1.24
CA MET A 174 -2.60 -2.35 0.05
C MET A 174 -3.40 -3.27 -0.88
N SER A 175 -4.17 -4.19 -0.30
CA SER A 175 -4.96 -5.16 -1.04
C SER A 175 -6.38 -4.71 -1.33
N GLY A 176 -6.88 -5.10 -2.50
CA GLY A 176 -8.29 -5.00 -2.86
C GLY A 176 -8.77 -6.18 -3.69
N ARG A 177 -10.09 -6.34 -3.76
CA ARG A 177 -10.72 -7.55 -4.31
C ARG A 177 -11.03 -7.38 -5.80
N ILE A 178 -10.89 -8.47 -6.55
CA ILE A 178 -11.40 -8.62 -7.91
C ILE A 178 -12.39 -9.78 -7.91
N GLU A 179 -13.62 -9.51 -8.33
CA GLU A 179 -14.67 -10.51 -8.45
C GLU A 179 -14.98 -10.78 -9.92
N VAL A 180 -15.04 -12.07 -10.26
CA VAL A 180 -15.51 -12.53 -11.56
C VAL A 180 -17.04 -12.49 -11.56
N GLU A 181 -17.64 -11.78 -12.51
CA GLU A 181 -19.09 -11.56 -12.55
C GLU A 181 -19.89 -12.81 -12.93
N ASP A 182 -19.29 -13.70 -13.71
CA ASP A 182 -19.92 -14.89 -14.27
C ASP A 182 -19.19 -16.20 -13.88
N PRO A 183 -18.89 -16.46 -12.60
CA PRO A 183 -18.07 -17.60 -12.22
C PRO A 183 -18.77 -18.93 -12.55
N PRO A 184 -18.02 -20.01 -12.86
CA PRO A 184 -18.63 -21.32 -13.11
C PRO A 184 -19.29 -21.85 -11.83
N THR A 185 -20.26 -22.76 -11.97
CA THR A 185 -21.00 -23.32 -10.83
C THR A 185 -20.13 -24.11 -9.85
N ASN A 186 -18.97 -24.58 -10.30
CA ASN A 186 -17.97 -25.31 -9.53
C ASN A 186 -16.70 -24.48 -9.32
N ALA A 187 -16.83 -23.15 -9.28
CA ALA A 187 -15.71 -22.26 -9.01
C ALA A 187 -15.04 -22.55 -7.66
N ASN A 188 -13.79 -22.14 -7.55
CA ASN A 188 -13.00 -22.24 -6.35
C ASN A 188 -13.65 -21.47 -5.19
N ALA A 189 -13.49 -22.02 -4.00
CA ALA A 189 -13.83 -21.34 -2.75
C ALA A 189 -12.54 -21.14 -1.97
N LEU A 190 -12.07 -19.90 -1.92
CA LEU A 190 -10.86 -19.55 -1.17
C LEU A 190 -11.07 -19.83 0.32
N GLN A 191 -9.99 -20.20 1.00
CA GLN A 191 -10.04 -20.68 2.39
C GLN A 191 -10.09 -19.56 3.43
N PHE A 192 -9.65 -18.36 3.05
CA PHE A 192 -9.75 -17.16 3.86
C PHE A 192 -9.95 -15.95 2.96
N ASP A 193 -10.63 -14.94 3.49
CA ASP A 193 -10.94 -13.71 2.77
C ASP A 193 -10.10 -12.56 3.35
N LEU A 194 -10.11 -11.44 2.64
CA LEU A 194 -9.65 -10.14 3.10
C LEU A 194 -10.47 -9.70 4.31
N ASP A 195 -9.80 -9.40 5.43
CA ASP A 195 -10.42 -8.80 6.61
C ASP A 195 -10.56 -7.28 6.42
N PRO A 196 -11.78 -6.74 6.25
CA PRO A 196 -11.98 -5.30 6.06
C PRO A 196 -11.44 -4.46 7.22
N SER A 197 -11.37 -5.01 8.44
CA SER A 197 -10.85 -4.29 9.60
C SER A 197 -9.33 -4.09 9.56
N THR A 198 -8.63 -4.93 8.79
CA THR A 198 -7.18 -4.83 8.56
C THR A 198 -6.85 -3.97 7.34
N TYR A 199 -7.65 -4.07 6.26
CA TYR A 199 -7.34 -3.47 4.96
C TYR A 199 -8.10 -2.18 4.64
N TYR A 200 -9.30 -2.01 5.18
CA TYR A 200 -10.19 -0.87 4.91
C TYR A 200 -10.42 -0.07 6.19
N VAL A 201 -9.32 0.24 6.88
CA VAL A 201 -9.37 0.94 8.17
C VAL A 201 -10.06 2.28 7.98
N THR A 202 -11.21 2.44 8.63
CA THR A 202 -11.90 3.73 8.66
C THR A 202 -11.07 4.69 9.49
N GLN A 203 -10.64 5.79 8.89
CA GLN A 203 -9.89 6.81 9.61
C GLN A 203 -10.77 7.58 10.58
N ASP A 204 -10.19 7.89 11.74
CA ASP A 204 -10.75 8.83 12.69
C ASP A 204 -10.85 10.24 12.09
N THR A 205 -11.75 11.06 12.67
CA THR A 205 -12.01 12.41 12.13
C THR A 205 -10.76 13.30 12.12
N PHE A 206 -9.93 13.22 13.16
CA PHE A 206 -8.70 14.01 13.23
C PHE A 206 -7.67 13.54 12.20
N ASP A 207 -7.44 12.23 12.08
CA ASP A 207 -6.58 11.66 11.03
C ASP A 207 -7.06 12.02 9.62
N MET A 208 -8.36 11.95 9.34
CA MET A 208 -8.93 12.40 8.06
C MET A 208 -8.66 13.89 7.81
N GLN A 209 -8.74 14.74 8.85
CA GLN A 209 -8.45 16.17 8.74
C GLN A 209 -6.96 16.45 8.50
N CYS A 210 -6.07 15.71 9.13
CA CYS A 210 -4.63 15.86 8.98
C CYS A 210 -4.05 15.13 7.75
N GLY A 211 -4.77 14.17 7.18
CA GLY A 211 -4.23 13.26 6.16
C GLY A 211 -3.29 12.20 6.76
N THR A 212 -3.39 11.91 8.06
CA THR A 212 -2.46 11.05 8.81
C THR A 212 -3.07 9.69 9.12
N PHE A 213 -2.30 8.81 9.74
CA PHE A 213 -2.81 7.60 10.37
C PHE A 213 -2.30 7.48 11.81
N GLY A 214 -3.17 7.04 12.72
CA GLY A 214 -2.82 6.78 14.11
C GLY A 214 -2.44 8.02 14.93
N ALA A 215 -2.72 9.23 14.44
CA ALA A 215 -2.41 10.48 15.13
C ALA A 215 -3.51 10.92 16.11
N SER A 216 -4.76 10.50 15.86
CA SER A 216 -5.93 10.91 16.66
C SER A 216 -5.77 10.71 18.18
N PRO A 217 -5.17 9.60 18.68
CA PRO A 217 -4.94 9.41 20.12
C PRO A 217 -3.96 10.40 20.76
N TYR A 218 -3.25 11.20 19.96
CA TYR A 218 -2.23 12.16 20.40
C TYR A 218 -2.65 13.61 20.18
N GLN A 219 -3.90 13.82 19.72
CA GLN A 219 -4.47 15.15 19.58
C GLN A 219 -4.48 15.87 20.94
N ALA A 220 -3.90 17.07 20.98
CA ALA A 220 -3.87 17.89 22.19
C ALA A 220 -5.30 18.28 22.64
N SER A 221 -5.50 18.43 23.94
CA SER A 221 -6.71 19.06 24.47
C SER A 221 -6.77 20.55 24.11
N SER A 222 -7.91 21.18 24.37
CA SER A 222 -8.15 22.60 24.05
C SER A 222 -7.17 23.60 24.70
N ASP A 223 -6.40 23.17 25.70
CA ASP A 223 -5.35 23.96 26.34
C ASP A 223 -3.95 23.72 25.73
N GLY A 224 -3.87 22.93 24.65
CA GLY A 224 -2.63 22.58 23.96
C GLY A 224 -1.83 21.46 24.63
N SER A 225 -2.33 20.86 25.73
CA SER A 225 -1.62 19.80 26.45
C SER A 225 -2.04 18.39 26.00
N HIS A 226 -1.19 17.39 26.24
CA HIS A 226 -1.55 15.99 26.05
C HIS A 226 -1.00 15.13 27.20
N ALA A 227 -1.76 14.15 27.67
CA ALA A 227 -1.41 13.37 28.86
C ALA A 227 -0.11 12.55 28.72
N LEU A 228 0.20 12.10 27.49
CA LEU A 228 1.45 11.39 27.20
C LEU A 228 2.64 12.35 27.00
N CYS A 229 2.36 13.63 26.76
CA CYS A 229 3.33 14.67 26.43
C CYS A 229 3.11 15.93 27.28
N PRO A 230 3.06 15.82 28.63
CA PRO A 230 2.78 16.98 29.46
C PRO A 230 3.97 17.93 29.48
N ASP A 231 3.66 19.23 29.49
CA ASP A 231 4.64 20.33 29.56
C ASP A 231 5.67 20.35 28.41
N MET A 232 5.38 19.68 27.29
CA MET A 232 6.23 19.67 26.10
C MET A 232 5.80 20.76 25.11
N GLU A 233 6.76 21.56 24.67
CA GLU A 233 6.61 22.48 23.54
C GLU A 233 7.35 21.89 22.34
N PHE A 234 6.60 21.34 21.38
CA PHE A 234 7.18 20.71 20.18
C PHE A 234 7.48 21.73 19.06
N ILE A 235 6.63 22.74 18.92
CA ILE A 235 6.76 23.80 17.91
C ILE A 235 6.69 25.16 18.63
N CYS A 236 7.82 25.86 18.66
CA CYS A 236 7.91 27.19 19.24
C CYS A 236 7.07 28.19 18.45
N ASP A 237 6.39 29.11 19.16
CA ASP A 237 5.57 30.17 18.56
C ASP A 237 4.56 29.66 17.52
N ALA A 238 4.05 28.44 17.72
CA ALA A 238 3.17 27.79 16.77
C ALA A 238 1.87 28.56 16.53
N ARG A 239 1.40 28.50 15.28
CA ARG A 239 0.15 29.14 14.85
C ARG A 239 -1.04 28.38 15.45
N ASP A 240 -2.19 29.06 15.45
CA ASP A 240 -3.49 28.48 15.79
C ASP A 240 -4.18 28.03 14.48
N ASP A 241 -3.62 27.00 13.85
CA ASP A 241 -4.10 26.43 12.59
C ASP A 241 -3.97 24.91 12.55
N LEU A 242 -4.70 24.30 11.60
CA LEU A 242 -4.79 22.85 11.45
C LEU A 242 -3.41 22.21 11.24
N PHE A 243 -2.55 22.82 10.42
CA PHE A 243 -1.19 22.31 10.19
C PHE A 243 -0.42 22.20 11.51
N SER A 244 -0.42 23.27 12.32
CA SER A 244 0.28 23.27 13.62
C SER A 244 -0.31 22.25 14.59
N ASP A 245 -1.63 22.05 14.60
CA ASP A 245 -2.30 21.05 15.44
C ASP A 245 -1.96 19.61 15.03
N CYS A 246 -1.95 19.33 13.72
CA CYS A 246 -1.54 18.04 13.18
C CYS A 246 -0.07 17.74 13.53
N MET A 247 0.82 18.71 13.34
CA MET A 247 2.25 18.55 13.63
C MET A 247 2.51 18.31 15.12
N ARG A 248 1.85 19.06 16.03
CA ARG A 248 1.95 18.80 17.48
C ARG A 248 1.50 17.40 17.87
N ALA A 249 0.42 16.89 17.27
CA ALA A 249 -0.06 15.54 17.54
C ALA A 249 0.96 14.47 17.10
N ILE A 250 1.57 14.65 15.92
CA ILE A 250 2.61 13.75 15.39
C ILE A 250 3.90 13.82 16.22
N ASP A 251 4.32 15.00 16.65
CA ASP A 251 5.49 15.14 17.53
C ASP A 251 5.24 14.47 18.90
N CYS A 252 4.03 14.58 19.43
CA CYS A 252 3.63 13.86 20.63
C CYS A 252 3.61 12.34 20.42
N LYS A 253 3.08 11.86 19.28
CA LYS A 253 3.14 10.45 18.88
C LYS A 253 4.57 9.95 18.82
N MET A 254 5.48 10.69 18.19
CA MET A 254 6.90 10.35 18.10
C MET A 254 7.53 10.20 19.47
N MET A 255 7.32 11.18 20.34
CA MET A 255 7.86 11.14 21.69
C MET A 255 7.32 9.95 22.49
N ALA A 256 6.01 9.67 22.39
CA ALA A 256 5.38 8.58 23.12
C ALA A 256 5.82 7.21 22.60
N ASP A 257 5.76 6.98 21.29
CA ASP A 257 5.91 5.65 20.70
C ASP A 257 7.38 5.21 20.57
N MET A 258 8.33 6.15 20.46
CA MET A 258 9.76 5.83 20.48
C MET A 258 10.28 5.43 21.87
N ARG A 259 9.49 5.62 22.93
CA ARG A 259 9.86 5.24 24.30
C ARG A 259 9.55 3.77 24.53
N VAL A 260 10.36 2.90 23.94
CA VAL A 260 10.22 1.45 24.07
C VAL A 260 11.03 0.90 25.25
N THR A 261 10.60 -0.24 25.80
CA THR A 261 11.40 -1.00 26.76
C THR A 261 12.61 -1.59 26.04
N GLU A 262 13.80 -1.39 26.59
CA GLU A 262 15.04 -1.90 25.98
C GLU A 262 15.08 -3.44 25.97
N PRO A 263 15.11 -4.09 24.79
CA PRO A 263 15.39 -5.52 24.69
C PRO A 263 16.88 -5.80 24.87
N GLU A 264 17.26 -7.05 25.15
CA GLU A 264 18.67 -7.45 25.24
C GLU A 264 19.44 -7.33 23.89
N ASN A 265 18.72 -7.13 22.78
CA ASN A 265 19.27 -7.08 21.44
C ASN A 265 19.24 -5.66 20.86
N ASN A 266 20.42 -5.12 20.55
CA ASN A 266 20.57 -3.76 20.03
C ASN A 266 19.88 -3.54 18.66
N ILE A 267 19.80 -4.57 17.82
CA ILE A 267 19.08 -4.49 16.54
C ILE A 267 17.58 -4.38 16.81
N ALA A 268 17.06 -5.19 17.74
CA ALA A 268 15.66 -5.10 18.14
C ALA A 268 15.32 -3.72 18.72
N LEU A 269 16.17 -3.15 19.58
CA LEU A 269 15.99 -1.79 20.09
C LEU A 269 15.94 -0.77 18.93
N PHE A 270 16.87 -0.88 17.98
CA PHE A 270 16.91 -0.01 16.81
C PHE A 270 15.61 -0.11 15.99
N MET A 271 15.16 -1.32 15.64
CA MET A 271 13.92 -1.51 14.87
C MET A 271 12.70 -0.98 15.63
N MET A 272 12.58 -1.30 16.92
CA MET A 272 11.47 -0.86 17.76
C MET A 272 11.35 0.67 17.88
N GLN A 273 12.46 1.41 17.84
CA GLN A 273 12.45 2.87 17.86
C GLN A 273 12.36 3.49 16.45
N MET A 274 12.90 2.82 15.44
CA MET A 274 12.96 3.36 14.09
C MET A 274 11.64 3.19 13.35
N ILE A 275 10.83 2.17 13.67
CA ILE A 275 9.46 2.03 13.18
C ILE A 275 8.61 3.27 13.52
N PRO A 276 8.39 3.64 14.80
CA PRO A 276 7.61 4.84 15.11
C PRO A 276 8.28 6.12 14.63
N HIS A 277 9.62 6.20 14.57
CA HIS A 277 10.29 7.34 13.94
C HIS A 277 9.86 7.50 12.46
N HIS A 278 9.86 6.40 11.70
CA HIS A 278 9.48 6.40 10.29
C HIS A 278 8.00 6.68 10.09
N GLU A 279 7.11 6.07 10.89
CA GLU A 279 5.67 6.38 10.86
C GLU A 279 5.38 7.88 11.07
N ASN A 280 6.12 8.53 11.96
CA ASN A 280 5.95 9.97 12.18
C ASN A 280 6.48 10.80 11.02
N ALA A 281 7.64 10.46 10.44
CA ALA A 281 8.13 11.13 9.24
C ALA A 281 7.18 10.98 8.04
N ILE A 282 6.57 9.81 7.89
CA ILE A 282 5.50 9.56 6.91
C ILE A 282 4.32 10.51 7.18
N ASN A 283 3.80 10.53 8.41
CA ASN A 283 2.68 11.40 8.76
C ASN A 283 2.99 12.89 8.57
N MET A 284 4.18 13.38 8.90
CA MET A 284 4.60 14.76 8.62
C MET A 284 4.58 15.06 7.11
N ALA A 285 5.08 14.13 6.29
CA ALA A 285 5.05 14.28 4.85
C ALA A 285 3.62 14.28 4.30
N LYS A 286 2.72 13.44 4.84
CA LYS A 286 1.30 13.41 4.46
C LYS A 286 0.56 14.70 4.84
N ILE A 287 0.84 15.27 6.03
CA ILE A 287 0.30 16.57 6.45
C ILE A 287 0.70 17.66 5.45
N LEU A 288 1.99 17.74 5.10
CA LEU A 288 2.46 18.73 4.14
C LEU A 288 1.91 18.49 2.74
N LEU A 289 1.75 17.23 2.33
CA LEU A 289 1.15 16.87 1.05
C LEU A 289 -0.29 17.39 0.93
N LYS A 290 -1.01 17.41 2.04
CA LYS A 290 -2.41 17.86 2.10
C LYS A 290 -2.56 19.38 2.24
N GLU A 291 -1.85 19.98 3.19
CA GLU A 291 -2.04 21.39 3.57
C GLU A 291 -1.08 22.35 2.84
N GLY A 292 0.05 21.84 2.36
CA GLY A 292 1.11 22.60 1.70
C GLY A 292 0.92 23.07 0.25
N PRO A 293 -0.02 22.56 -0.58
CA PRO A 293 -0.09 22.92 -2.01
C PRO A 293 -0.23 24.41 -2.36
N ASN A 294 -0.64 25.25 -1.41
CA ASN A 294 -0.79 26.69 -1.61
C ASN A 294 0.34 27.53 -0.98
N GLU A 295 1.34 26.89 -0.37
CA GLU A 295 2.45 27.56 0.29
C GLU A 295 3.54 28.01 -0.70
N GLU A 296 4.29 29.04 -0.33
CA GLU A 296 5.45 29.48 -1.10
C GLU A 296 6.52 28.37 -1.14
N GLY A 297 7.01 28.05 -2.35
CA GLY A 297 7.98 26.97 -2.55
C GLY A 297 7.37 25.60 -2.85
N TRP A 298 6.03 25.50 -2.96
CA TRP A 298 5.38 24.34 -3.54
C TRP A 298 5.55 24.33 -5.06
N THR A 299 6.51 23.56 -5.56
CA THR A 299 6.86 23.45 -6.99
C THR A 299 6.69 22.02 -7.49
N THR A 300 6.30 21.86 -8.76
CA THR A 300 6.01 20.56 -9.39
C THR A 300 6.85 20.38 -10.66
N GLY A 301 8.12 20.05 -10.48
CA GLY A 301 9.00 19.23 -11.36
C GLY A 301 9.15 19.49 -12.88
N ALA A 302 8.40 20.37 -13.54
CA ALA A 302 8.48 20.51 -15.01
C ALA A 302 9.43 21.63 -15.49
N ASP A 303 9.62 22.66 -14.68
CA ASP A 303 10.40 23.87 -14.99
C ASP A 303 11.18 24.44 -13.78
N ASP A 304 11.01 23.84 -12.59
CA ASP A 304 11.59 24.28 -11.32
C ASP A 304 12.72 23.35 -10.83
N SER A 305 13.64 23.89 -10.01
CA SER A 305 14.77 23.14 -9.45
C SER A 305 14.39 22.14 -8.35
N TRP A 306 13.10 22.02 -8.01
CA TRP A 306 12.61 21.17 -6.92
C TRP A 306 11.22 20.63 -7.24
N ASP A 307 10.97 19.37 -6.89
CA ASP A 307 9.66 18.73 -6.96
C ASP A 307 9.22 18.39 -5.54
N MET A 308 8.35 19.22 -4.97
CA MET A 308 7.90 19.04 -3.60
C MET A 308 7.03 17.79 -3.45
N PRO A 309 5.98 17.55 -4.27
CA PRO A 309 5.24 16.28 -4.23
C PRO A 309 6.14 15.05 -4.37
N GLY A 310 7.06 15.03 -5.34
CA GLY A 310 7.95 13.88 -5.55
C GLY A 310 8.87 13.62 -4.36
N PHE A 311 9.35 14.68 -3.69
CA PHE A 311 10.10 14.55 -2.44
C PHE A 311 9.24 13.95 -1.32
N LEU A 312 7.99 14.39 -1.17
CA LEU A 312 7.07 13.86 -0.15
C LEU A 312 6.69 12.41 -0.43
N TYR A 313 6.42 12.05 -1.69
CA TYR A 313 6.20 10.65 -2.09
C TYR A 313 7.41 9.81 -1.72
N SER A 314 8.64 10.31 -1.92
CA SER A 314 9.85 9.57 -1.54
C SER A 314 9.96 9.34 -0.04
N ILE A 315 9.54 10.29 0.80
CA ILE A 315 9.48 10.07 2.25
C ILE A 315 8.43 9.01 2.58
N ILE A 316 7.20 9.20 2.09
CA ILE A 316 6.06 8.34 2.41
C ILE A 316 6.35 6.90 2.00
N ASN A 317 6.69 6.67 0.74
CA ASN A 317 6.78 5.34 0.17
C ASN A 317 8.00 4.57 0.70
N LYS A 318 9.18 5.20 0.73
CA LYS A 318 10.40 4.51 1.15
C LYS A 318 10.40 4.21 2.64
N GLN A 319 9.94 5.16 3.46
CA GLN A 319 9.87 4.91 4.89
C GLN A 319 8.78 3.91 5.24
N ALA A 320 7.66 3.86 4.50
CA ALA A 320 6.66 2.81 4.69
C ALA A 320 7.20 1.41 4.36
N ALA A 321 7.96 1.28 3.27
CA ALA A 321 8.62 0.00 2.95
C ALA A 321 9.62 -0.41 4.04
N GLN A 322 10.44 0.53 4.52
CA GLN A 322 11.36 0.30 5.62
C GLN A 322 10.64 -0.09 6.92
N VAL A 323 9.47 0.49 7.23
CA VAL A 323 8.63 0.05 8.35
C VAL A 323 8.25 -1.42 8.19
N GLY A 324 7.82 -1.83 6.99
CA GLY A 324 7.55 -3.23 6.66
C GLY A 324 8.75 -4.14 6.90
N ASP A 325 9.92 -3.79 6.36
CA ASP A 325 11.17 -4.56 6.53
C ASP A 325 11.56 -4.71 8.01
N MET A 326 11.44 -3.63 8.78
CA MET A 326 11.77 -3.64 10.21
C MET A 326 10.77 -4.49 11.01
N GLN A 327 9.49 -4.46 10.66
CA GLN A 327 8.45 -5.26 11.29
C GLN A 327 8.63 -6.76 10.98
N ALA A 328 8.87 -7.10 9.70
CA ALA A 328 9.17 -8.46 9.28
C ALA A 328 10.40 -9.03 10.02
N TRP A 329 11.45 -8.22 10.19
CA TRP A 329 12.61 -8.60 10.99
C TRP A 329 12.24 -8.85 12.47
N LEU A 330 11.44 -7.97 13.10
CA LEU A 330 11.02 -8.19 14.49
C LEU A 330 10.23 -9.50 14.65
N ASP A 331 9.35 -9.80 13.69
CA ASP A 331 8.51 -11.00 13.70
C ASP A 331 9.33 -12.28 13.49
N GLU A 332 10.26 -12.28 12.52
CA GLU A 332 11.16 -13.41 12.25
C GLU A 332 11.99 -13.80 13.49
N TYR A 333 12.46 -12.80 14.24
CA TYR A 333 13.30 -13.01 15.42
C TYR A 333 12.51 -13.04 16.74
N GLY A 334 11.17 -12.97 16.69
CA GLY A 334 10.29 -13.13 17.84
C GLY A 334 10.35 -11.98 18.86
N TYR A 335 10.61 -10.76 18.40
CA TYR A 335 10.61 -9.55 19.23
C TYR A 335 9.28 -8.82 19.13
N THR A 336 8.75 -8.38 20.27
CA THR A 336 7.56 -7.54 20.33
C THR A 336 7.89 -6.22 21.03
N SER A 337 7.54 -5.10 20.39
CA SER A 337 7.72 -3.78 21.00
C SER A 337 6.79 -3.60 22.19
N SER A 338 7.27 -2.92 23.22
CA SER A 338 6.43 -2.48 24.34
C SER A 338 6.79 -1.05 24.73
N VAL A 339 5.81 -0.15 24.67
CA VAL A 339 5.97 1.24 25.06
C VAL A 339 6.09 1.33 26.59
N CYS A 340 7.12 2.02 27.06
CA CYS A 340 7.32 2.33 28.46
C CYS A 340 6.21 3.30 28.93
N PRO A 341 5.52 3.00 30.06
CA PRO A 341 4.52 3.91 30.57
C PRO A 341 5.14 5.25 30.95
N TRP A 342 4.38 6.33 30.73
CA TRP A 342 4.80 7.66 31.14
C TRP A 342 4.89 7.73 32.67
N THR A 343 6.09 7.95 33.20
CA THR A 343 6.31 8.31 34.61
C THR A 343 6.76 9.77 34.67
N PRO A 344 6.01 10.66 35.34
CA PRO A 344 6.50 11.99 35.67
C PRO A 344 7.79 11.85 36.47
N LEU A 345 8.82 12.61 36.09
CA LEU A 345 10.06 12.74 36.88
C LEU A 345 9.84 13.56 38.15
#